data_AF-A0A536PLM7-F1
#
_entry.id   AF-A0A536PLM7-F1
#
_cell.length_a   1.000
_cell.length_b   1.000
_cell.length_c   1.000
_cell.angle_alpha   90.00
_cell.angle_beta   90.00
_cell.angle_gamma   90.00
#
_symmetry.space_group_name_H-M   'P 1'
#
loop_
_entity.id
_entity.type
_entity.pdbx_description
1 polymer ?
#
loop_
_entity_poly.entity_id
_entity_poly.type
_entity_poly.pdbx_seq_one_letter_code
_entity_poly.pdbx_strand_id
1 'polypeptide(L)'
;MRNPRTFSAPGRLLSIVGVVFITAWAVRSGVVTGAALLNEHPGALLRGSPAAAQSAVREAFAQGLLKINQRIPAHASVMVLWEVKGYAPFSYAFFWSTFWLYPRKVTVTDRPDDALSPTTDVFVQVHSADQQPLSPAGYRVVSDDSGPALTITTYERSG
;
A
#
# COMPACT_ATOMS: atom_id res chain seq x y z
N MET A 1 22.75 -11.89 -38.54
CA MET A 1 22.99 -11.10 -37.31
C MET A 1 21.75 -11.09 -36.43
N ARG A 2 21.78 -11.79 -35.29
CA ARG A 2 21.09 -11.43 -34.02
C ARG A 2 21.56 -12.39 -32.93
N ASN A 3 22.41 -11.91 -32.02
CA ASN A 3 22.87 -12.68 -30.87
C ASN A 3 21.69 -12.90 -29.91
N PRO A 4 21.36 -14.14 -29.52
CA PRO A 4 20.46 -14.35 -28.39
C PRO A 4 21.17 -13.86 -27.13
N ARG A 5 20.56 -12.92 -26.42
CA ARG A 5 21.02 -12.50 -25.09
C ARG A 5 20.86 -13.70 -24.15
N THR A 6 21.90 -14.51 -24.04
CA THR A 6 22.07 -15.47 -22.95
C THR A 6 22.21 -14.67 -21.68
N PHE A 7 21.13 -14.58 -20.91
CA PHE A 7 21.18 -14.09 -19.54
C PHE A 7 22.20 -14.94 -18.78
N SER A 8 23.26 -14.31 -18.28
CA SER A 8 24.32 -14.98 -17.54
C SER A 8 23.73 -15.67 -16.30
N ALA A 9 24.31 -16.82 -15.92
CA ALA A 9 23.92 -17.63 -14.75
C ALA A 9 23.54 -16.83 -13.47
N PRO A 10 24.23 -15.74 -13.08
CA PRO A 10 23.82 -14.94 -11.92
C PRO A 10 22.46 -14.24 -12.10
N GLY A 11 22.09 -13.82 -13.31
CA GLY A 11 20.80 -13.17 -13.59
C GLY A 11 19.62 -14.12 -13.43
N ARG A 12 19.78 -15.38 -13.85
CA ARG A 12 18.77 -16.43 -13.65
C ARG A 12 18.57 -16.75 -12.17
N LEU A 13 19.65 -16.80 -11.40
CA LEU A 13 19.61 -17.11 -9.97
C LEU A 13 18.92 -15.98 -9.19
N LEU A 14 19.22 -14.72 -9.54
CA LEU A 14 18.54 -13.55 -8.98
C LEU A 14 17.04 -13.54 -9.30
N SER A 15 16.66 -13.91 -10.52
CA SER A 15 15.25 -14.04 -10.91
C SER A 15 14.54 -15.15 -10.14
N ILE A 16 15.17 -16.31 -9.95
CA ILE A 16 14.60 -17.42 -9.18
C ILE A 16 14.41 -17.02 -7.72
N VAL A 17 15.42 -16.41 -7.10
CA VAL A 17 15.34 -15.92 -5.72
C VAL A 17 14.24 -14.86 -5.58
N GLY A 18 14.17 -13.92 -6.53
CA GLY A 18 13.11 -12.91 -6.56
C GLY A 18 11.71 -13.53 -6.68
N VAL A 19 11.53 -14.51 -7.57
CA VAL A 19 10.25 -15.21 -7.74
C VAL A 19 9.88 -15.98 -6.47
N VAL A 20 10.80 -16.74 -5.89
CA VAL A 20 10.56 -17.50 -4.64
C VAL A 20 10.18 -16.56 -3.50
N PHE A 21 10.85 -15.41 -3.40
CA PHE A 21 10.55 -14.41 -2.38
C PHE A 21 9.15 -13.80 -2.58
N ILE A 22 8.81 -13.41 -3.82
CA ILE A 22 7.49 -12.88 -4.17
C ILE A 22 6.41 -13.93 -3.88
N THR A 23 6.62 -15.19 -4.25
CA THR A 23 5.66 -16.28 -4.02
C THR A 23 5.48 -16.56 -2.54
N ALA A 24 6.56 -16.72 -1.78
CA ALA A 24 6.49 -17.00 -0.34
C ALA A 24 5.78 -15.88 0.42
N TRP A 25 6.06 -14.64 0.05
CA TRP A 25 5.42 -13.48 0.66
C TRP A 25 3.96 -13.29 0.20
N ALA A 26 3.61 -13.61 -1.06
CA ALA A 26 2.23 -13.62 -1.53
C ALA A 26 1.38 -14.67 -0.79
N VAL A 27 1.92 -15.87 -0.58
CA VAL A 27 1.26 -16.92 0.21
C VAL A 27 1.03 -16.46 1.65
N ARG A 28 2.05 -15.89 2.30
CA ARG A 28 1.92 -15.33 3.65
C ARG A 28 0.84 -14.24 3.71
N SER A 29 0.80 -13.36 2.72
CA SER A 29 -0.20 -12.29 2.62
C SER A 29 -1.61 -12.84 2.50
N GLY A 30 -1.82 -13.88 1.67
CA GLY A 30 -3.11 -14.55 1.52
C GLY A 30 -3.61 -15.21 2.81
N VAL A 31 -2.71 -15.84 3.58
CA VAL A 31 -3.07 -16.45 4.88
C VAL A 31 -3.50 -15.41 5.91
N VAL A 32 -2.81 -14.26 5.96
CA VAL A 32 -3.13 -13.17 6.90
C VAL A 32 -4.43 -12.45 6.51
N THR A 33 -4.77 -12.41 5.22
CA THR A 33 -5.92 -11.64 4.69
C THR A 33 -7.12 -12.50 4.27
N GLY A 34 -7.07 -13.83 4.45
CA GLY A 34 -8.06 -14.78 3.94
C GLY A 34 -9.51 -14.54 4.40
N ALA A 35 -9.71 -13.94 5.58
CA ALA A 35 -11.04 -13.59 6.08
C ALA A 35 -11.65 -12.33 5.40
N ALA A 36 -10.81 -11.42 4.92
CA ALA A 36 -11.25 -10.18 4.26
C ALA A 36 -11.66 -10.42 2.79
N LEU A 37 -11.02 -11.38 2.11
CA LEU A 37 -11.27 -11.70 0.70
C LEU A 37 -12.65 -12.33 0.43
N LEU A 38 -13.27 -12.92 1.45
CA LEU A 38 -14.55 -13.64 1.29
C LEU A 38 -15.79 -12.74 1.48
N ASN A 39 -15.62 -11.45 1.79
CA ASN A 39 -16.70 -10.63 2.36
C ASN A 39 -17.10 -9.37 1.58
N GLU A 40 -16.59 -9.11 0.36
CA GLU A 40 -16.88 -7.84 -0.34
C GLU A 40 -17.79 -7.99 -1.58
N HIS A 41 -18.91 -7.26 -1.56
CA HIS A 41 -19.99 -7.30 -2.55
C HIS A 41 -19.73 -6.47 -3.82
N PRO A 42 -20.13 -6.95 -5.02
CA PRO A 42 -19.80 -6.35 -6.33
C PRO A 42 -20.70 -5.19 -6.80
N GLY A 43 -21.50 -4.57 -5.93
CA GLY A 43 -22.54 -3.60 -6.34
C GLY A 43 -22.08 -2.18 -6.72
N ALA A 44 -20.85 -1.78 -6.38
CA ALA A 44 -20.40 -0.38 -6.47
C ALA A 44 -19.83 0.06 -7.84
N LEU A 45 -19.84 -0.81 -8.86
CA LEU A 45 -19.00 -0.65 -10.07
C LEU A 45 -19.63 0.02 -11.30
N LEU A 46 -20.76 0.73 -11.21
CA LEU A 46 -21.59 1.03 -12.40
C LEU A 46 -21.64 2.49 -12.92
N ARG A 47 -20.63 3.36 -12.71
CA ARG A 47 -20.64 4.73 -13.33
C ARG A 47 -19.36 5.21 -14.03
N GLY A 48 -18.34 4.36 -14.11
CA GLY A 48 -17.14 4.56 -14.95
C GLY A 48 -16.52 3.19 -15.24
N SER A 49 -15.67 3.04 -16.27
CA SER A 49 -15.06 1.71 -16.51
C SER A 49 -14.25 1.30 -15.27
N PRO A 50 -14.62 0.23 -14.54
CA PRO A 50 -13.96 -0.17 -13.30
C PRO A 50 -12.45 -0.26 -13.44
N ALA A 51 -11.98 -0.76 -14.58
CA ALA A 51 -10.55 -0.91 -14.89
C ALA A 51 -9.75 0.40 -14.82
N ALA A 52 -10.32 1.53 -15.27
CA ALA A 52 -9.62 2.82 -15.29
C ALA A 52 -9.56 3.47 -13.90
N ALA A 53 -10.65 3.34 -13.12
CA ALA A 53 -10.67 3.77 -11.73
C ALA A 53 -9.69 2.95 -10.88
N GLN A 54 -9.67 1.64 -11.09
CA GLN A 54 -8.74 0.73 -10.42
C GLN A 54 -7.28 1.03 -10.78
N SER A 55 -6.96 1.26 -12.06
CA SER A 55 -5.58 1.54 -12.47
C SER A 55 -5.05 2.87 -11.89
N ALA A 56 -5.89 3.91 -11.86
CA ALA A 56 -5.53 5.20 -11.27
C ALA A 56 -5.26 5.08 -9.76
N VAL A 57 -6.10 4.35 -9.03
CA VAL A 57 -5.93 4.09 -7.59
C VAL A 57 -4.65 3.30 -7.33
N ARG A 58 -4.40 2.28 -8.13
CA ARG A 58 -3.20 1.43 -8.03
C ARG A 58 -1.92 2.21 -8.24
N GLU A 59 -1.89 3.08 -9.24
CA GLU A 59 -0.73 3.91 -9.57
C GLU A 59 -0.49 4.98 -8.49
N ALA A 60 -1.54 5.71 -8.09
CA ALA A 60 -1.44 6.74 -7.06
C ALA A 60 -0.92 6.16 -5.73
N PHE A 61 -1.43 4.98 -5.33
CA PHE A 61 -0.95 4.29 -4.14
C PHE A 61 0.51 3.86 -4.23
N ALA A 62 0.92 3.27 -5.36
CA ALA A 62 2.31 2.86 -5.55
C ALA A 62 3.28 4.06 -5.52
N GLN A 63 2.91 5.18 -6.16
CA GLN A 63 3.70 6.40 -6.14
C GLN A 63 3.76 7.04 -4.74
N GLY A 64 2.64 7.07 -4.01
CA GLY A 64 2.60 7.54 -2.63
C GLY A 64 3.54 6.73 -1.72
N LEU A 65 3.48 5.40 -1.81
CA LEU A 65 4.37 4.52 -1.05
C LEU A 65 5.85 4.73 -1.40
N LEU A 66 6.18 5.00 -2.67
CA LEU A 66 7.53 5.32 -3.09
C LEU A 66 8.02 6.64 -2.48
N LYS A 67 7.18 7.68 -2.48
CA LYS A 67 7.49 8.97 -1.85
C LYS A 67 7.70 8.82 -0.35
N ILE A 68 6.83 8.06 0.32
CA ILE A 68 6.96 7.73 1.75
C ILE A 68 8.28 7.01 2.00
N ASN A 69 8.60 5.97 1.22
CA ASN A 69 9.84 5.20 1.36
C ASN A 69 11.10 6.08 1.28
N GLN A 70 11.10 7.09 0.42
CA GLN A 70 12.22 8.03 0.25
C GLN A 70 12.34 9.05 1.38
N ARG A 71 11.24 9.37 2.07
CA ARG A 71 11.18 10.44 3.08
C ARG A 71 11.46 9.96 4.49
N ILE A 72 10.99 8.77 4.85
CA ILE A 72 11.00 8.31 6.25
C ILE A 72 12.24 7.45 6.56
N PRO A 73 12.75 7.45 7.80
CA PRO A 73 13.88 6.60 8.19
C PRO A 73 13.63 5.11 7.93
N ALA A 74 14.67 4.36 7.53
CA ALA A 74 14.55 2.93 7.22
C ALA A 74 14.16 2.04 8.42
N HIS A 75 14.30 2.54 9.65
CA HIS A 75 13.93 1.86 10.88
C HIS A 75 12.56 2.28 11.43
N ALA A 76 11.90 3.25 10.80
CA ALA A 76 10.59 3.71 11.21
C ALA A 76 9.53 2.61 11.06
N SER A 77 8.66 2.48 12.05
CA SER A 77 7.44 1.70 11.96
C SER A 77 6.36 2.50 11.23
N VAL A 78 5.60 1.84 10.35
CA VAL A 78 4.59 2.49 9.51
C VAL A 78 3.24 1.80 9.72
N MET A 79 2.20 2.60 9.96
CA MET A 79 0.81 2.15 9.87
C MET A 79 0.20 2.72 8.60
N VAL A 80 -0.48 1.88 7.81
CA VAL A 80 -1.24 2.28 6.63
C VAL A 80 -2.71 1.99 6.90
N LEU A 81 -3.52 3.04 6.99
CA LEU A 81 -4.98 2.93 7.02
C LEU A 81 -5.49 2.95 5.58
N TRP A 82 -6.19 1.89 5.19
CA TRP A 82 -6.82 1.74 3.87
C TRP A 82 -8.33 1.90 4.00
N GLU A 83 -8.84 3.10 3.71
CA GLU A 83 -10.29 3.42 3.76
C GLU A 83 -10.98 3.38 2.40
N VAL A 84 -10.22 3.22 1.32
CA VAL A 84 -10.73 3.22 -0.05
C VAL A 84 -11.45 1.91 -0.35
N LYS A 85 -12.79 1.91 -0.21
CA LYS A 85 -13.66 0.75 -0.50
C LYS A 85 -14.04 0.67 -1.98
N GLY A 86 -14.05 -0.54 -2.54
CA GLY A 86 -14.57 -0.82 -3.89
C GLY A 86 -13.59 -0.62 -5.06
N TYR A 87 -12.40 -0.06 -4.82
CA TYR A 87 -11.38 0.13 -5.85
C TYR A 87 -10.30 -0.96 -5.84
N ALA A 88 -9.80 -1.34 -4.68
CA ALA A 88 -8.86 -2.45 -4.57
C ALA A 88 -9.12 -3.20 -3.25
N PRO A 89 -8.95 -4.53 -3.24
CA PRO A 89 -9.11 -5.31 -2.03
C PRO A 89 -8.03 -4.93 -1.01
N PHE A 90 -8.33 -5.07 0.28
CA PHE A 90 -7.38 -4.89 1.37
C PHE A 90 -6.05 -5.64 1.16
N SER A 91 -6.09 -6.82 0.54
CA SER A 91 -4.90 -7.60 0.19
C SER A 91 -3.93 -6.87 -0.74
N TYR A 92 -4.43 -6.01 -1.62
CA TYR A 92 -3.62 -5.16 -2.48
C TYR A 92 -2.83 -4.13 -1.65
N ALA A 93 -3.51 -3.46 -0.71
CA ALA A 93 -2.89 -2.50 0.18
C ALA A 93 -1.80 -3.16 1.03
N PHE A 94 -2.12 -4.29 1.67
CA PHE A 94 -1.16 -5.07 2.46
C PHE A 94 0.08 -5.47 1.66
N PHE A 95 -0.14 -6.01 0.44
CA PHE A 95 0.92 -6.43 -0.46
C PHE A 95 1.84 -5.23 -0.79
N TRP A 96 1.31 -4.19 -1.41
CA TRP A 96 2.17 -3.12 -1.90
C TRP A 96 2.82 -2.31 -0.78
N SER A 97 2.16 -2.11 0.35
CA SER A 97 2.76 -1.44 1.51
C SER A 97 3.95 -2.22 2.06
N THR A 98 3.82 -3.53 2.26
CA THR A 98 4.96 -4.32 2.80
C THR A 98 6.07 -4.53 1.77
N PHE A 99 5.77 -4.52 0.47
CA PHE A 99 6.79 -4.56 -0.59
C PHE A 99 7.60 -3.26 -0.67
N TRP A 100 6.94 -2.11 -0.84
CA TRP A 100 7.62 -0.84 -1.08
C TRP A 100 8.29 -0.24 0.15
N LEU A 101 7.79 -0.55 1.35
CA LEU A 101 8.32 0.00 2.59
C LEU A 101 9.33 -0.93 3.27
N TYR A 102 9.59 -2.13 2.74
CA TYR A 102 10.62 -3.04 3.26
C TYR A 102 11.98 -2.33 3.37
N PRO A 103 12.74 -2.49 4.48
CA PRO A 103 12.58 -3.47 5.56
C PRO A 103 11.74 -3.03 6.78
N ARG A 104 10.94 -1.96 6.65
CA ARG A 104 10.18 -1.39 7.78
C ARG A 104 9.10 -2.34 8.31
N LYS A 105 8.76 -2.17 9.59
CA LYS A 105 7.59 -2.82 10.20
C LYS A 105 6.33 -2.09 9.72
N VAL A 106 5.56 -2.75 8.86
CA VAL A 106 4.30 -2.21 8.32
C VAL A 106 3.11 -2.89 8.96
N THR A 107 2.18 -2.10 9.48
CA THR A 107 0.85 -2.53 9.89
C THR A 107 -0.15 -1.95 8.91
N VAL A 108 -1.05 -2.75 8.35
CA VAL A 108 -2.13 -2.27 7.49
C VAL A 108 -3.45 -2.55 8.19
N THR A 109 -4.31 -1.55 8.26
CA THR A 109 -5.65 -1.64 8.87
C THR A 109 -6.68 -0.98 7.96
N ASP A 110 -7.91 -1.43 8.02
CA ASP A 110 -9.09 -0.81 7.39
C ASP A 110 -10.02 -0.17 8.45
N ARG A 111 -9.56 -0.10 9.71
CA ARG A 111 -10.31 0.40 10.85
C ARG A 111 -9.81 1.79 11.25
N PRO A 112 -10.63 2.84 11.12
CA PRO A 112 -10.26 4.19 11.53
C PRO A 112 -9.93 4.32 13.02
N ASP A 113 -10.56 3.50 13.88
CA ASP A 113 -10.32 3.53 15.33
C ASP A 113 -8.87 3.17 15.70
N ASP A 114 -8.27 2.21 14.99
CA ASP A 114 -6.85 1.83 15.18
C ASP A 114 -5.91 2.99 14.80
N ALA A 115 -6.34 3.83 13.87
CA ALA A 115 -5.59 4.95 13.33
C ALA A 115 -5.74 6.25 14.13
N LEU A 116 -6.70 6.37 15.04
CA LEU A 116 -6.85 7.55 15.90
C LEU A 116 -5.82 7.60 17.02
N SER A 117 -5.20 6.47 17.37
CA SER A 117 -4.10 6.37 18.33
C SER A 117 -2.97 5.47 17.79
N PRO A 118 -2.29 5.89 16.71
CA PRO A 118 -1.25 5.05 16.12
C PRO A 118 -0.08 4.85 17.09
N THR A 119 0.42 3.62 17.16
CA THR A 119 1.62 3.29 17.95
C THR A 119 2.90 3.32 17.12
N THR A 120 2.84 3.79 15.87
CA THR A 120 3.92 3.75 14.88
C THR A 120 4.61 5.10 14.69
N ASP A 121 5.82 5.14 14.16
CA ASP A 121 6.54 6.41 13.93
C ASP A 121 5.86 7.23 12.82
N VAL A 122 5.35 6.54 11.81
CA VAL A 122 4.68 7.10 10.63
C VAL A 122 3.29 6.49 10.52
N PHE A 123 2.32 7.33 10.17
CA PHE A 123 0.95 6.93 9.87
C PHE A 123 0.61 7.42 8.46
N VAL A 124 -0.02 6.57 7.65
CA VAL A 124 -0.39 6.86 6.26
C VAL A 124 -1.86 6.57 6.12
N GLN A 125 -2.65 7.58 5.82
CA GLN A 125 -4.06 7.41 5.52
C GLN A 125 -4.26 7.41 4.01
N VAL A 126 -4.92 6.38 3.50
CA VAL A 126 -5.38 6.31 2.11
C VAL A 126 -6.90 6.39 2.13
N HIS A 127 -7.43 7.51 1.67
CA HIS A 127 -8.85 7.82 1.73
C HIS A 127 -9.34 8.36 0.38
N SER A 128 -10.66 8.39 0.19
CA SER A 128 -11.25 9.00 -1.01
C SER A 128 -10.94 10.50 -1.06
N ALA A 129 -10.80 11.07 -2.25
CA ALA A 129 -10.40 12.47 -2.41
C ALA A 129 -11.37 13.49 -1.78
N ASP A 130 -12.64 13.11 -1.63
CA ASP A 130 -13.71 13.88 -0.99
C ASP A 130 -13.85 13.63 0.52
N GLN A 131 -13.11 12.66 1.06
CA GLN A 131 -13.11 12.35 2.49
C GLN A 131 -12.16 13.28 3.24
N GLN A 132 -12.62 13.79 4.39
CA GLN A 132 -11.77 14.58 5.28
C GLN A 132 -10.67 13.69 5.89
N PRO A 133 -9.39 14.09 5.84
CA PRO A 133 -8.32 13.37 6.50
C PRO A 133 -8.51 13.33 8.01
N LEU A 134 -8.09 12.24 8.63
CA LEU A 134 -8.09 12.06 10.08
C LEU A 134 -7.10 13.03 10.74
N SER A 135 -7.30 13.27 12.03
CA SER A 135 -6.39 14.08 12.84
C SER A 135 -5.94 13.28 14.08
N PRO A 136 -5.08 12.26 13.89
CA PRO A 136 -4.58 11.46 15.00
C PRO A 136 -3.80 12.30 16.01
N ALA A 137 -4.08 12.08 17.29
CA ALA A 137 -3.44 12.84 18.37
C ALA A 137 -1.93 12.56 18.42
N GLY A 138 -1.12 13.61 18.54
CA GLY A 138 0.35 13.49 18.59
C GLY A 138 1.00 13.25 17.23
N TYR A 139 0.29 13.48 16.12
CA TYR A 139 0.82 13.40 14.77
C TYR A 139 0.64 14.72 14.03
N ARG A 140 1.53 15.00 13.09
CA ARG A 140 1.42 16.13 12.15
C ARG A 140 1.43 15.64 10.72
N VAL A 141 0.68 16.30 9.86
CA VAL A 141 0.71 16.05 8.41
C VAL A 141 2.06 16.48 7.86
N VAL A 142 2.72 15.61 7.11
CA VAL A 142 3.99 15.88 6.42
C VAL A 142 3.87 15.80 4.90
N SER A 143 2.88 15.07 4.38
CA SER A 143 2.52 15.11 2.98
C SER A 143 1.03 14.92 2.81
N ASP A 144 0.52 15.49 1.73
CA ASP A 144 -0.82 15.22 1.24
C ASP A 144 -0.74 15.07 -0.28
N ASP A 145 -0.86 13.84 -0.76
CA ASP A 145 -0.72 13.49 -2.17
C ASP A 145 -2.11 13.17 -2.74
N SER A 146 -2.79 14.20 -3.22
CA SER A 146 -4.11 14.07 -3.83
C SER A 146 -4.04 13.62 -5.29
N GLY A 147 -4.77 12.56 -5.60
CA GLY A 147 -5.07 12.11 -6.95
C GLY A 147 -6.55 12.32 -7.29
N PRO A 148 -6.97 11.98 -8.52
CA PRO A 148 -8.35 12.18 -8.98
C PRO A 148 -9.39 11.28 -8.27
N ALA A 149 -8.96 10.22 -7.59
CA ALA A 149 -9.85 9.25 -6.92
C ALA A 149 -9.54 9.03 -5.44
N LEU A 150 -8.30 9.26 -5.02
CA LEU A 150 -7.85 9.05 -3.65
C LEU A 150 -6.86 10.12 -3.25
N THR A 151 -6.73 10.32 -1.95
CA THR A 151 -5.72 11.15 -1.34
C THR A 151 -4.91 10.28 -0.37
N ILE A 152 -3.60 10.48 -0.36
CA ILE A 152 -2.67 9.83 0.57
C ILE A 152 -2.10 10.89 1.48
N THR A 153 -2.59 10.91 2.71
CA THR A 153 -2.08 11.82 3.74
C THR A 153 -1.08 11.06 4.59
N THR A 154 0.16 11.56 4.65
CA THR A 154 1.22 11.00 5.48
C THR A 154 1.41 11.87 6.71
N TYR A 155 1.50 11.20 7.85
CA TYR A 155 1.67 11.78 9.15
C TYR A 155 2.93 11.25 9.82
N GLU A 156 3.62 12.12 10.54
CA GLU A 156 4.73 11.74 11.41
C GLU A 156 4.36 12.04 12.85
N ARG A 157 4.81 11.18 13.77
CA ARG A 157 4.67 11.42 15.20
C ARG A 157 5.39 12.71 15.58
N SER A 158 4.66 13.63 16.18
CA SER A 158 5.21 14.82 16.81
C SER A 158 5.87 14.37 18.11
N GLY A 159 7.21 14.49 18.19
CA GLY A 159 7.98 14.24 19.40
C GLY A 159 7.74 15.29 20.48
#